data_AF-A0A3S4J6W5-F1
#
_entry.id   AF-A0A3S4J6W5-F1
#
_cell.length_a   1.000
_cell.length_b   1.000
_cell.length_c   1.000
_cell.angle_alpha   90.00
_cell.angle_beta   90.00
_cell.angle_gamma   90.00
#
_symmetry.space_group_name_H-M   'P 1'
#
loop_
_entity.id
_entity.type
_entity.pdbx_description
1 polymer ?
#
loop_
_entity_poly.entity_id
_entity_poly.type
_entity_poly.pdbx_seq_one_letter_code
_entity_poly.pdbx_strand_id
1 'polypeptide(L)'
;MKFIPRGYEFERAGPVSNKVQPVVADVAGRLLLCVLTLLLNTGAYCGEIWRGAIKSIPDGQCEAGQSLDLWKTPIMTSVLLPQASRLALPTIGGPKILLMKGTALASTVTVFELIGAAHLVRAQTH
;
A
#
# COMPACT_ATOMS: atom_id res chain seq x y z
N MET A 1 38.35 29.05 -41.27
CA MET A 1 36.98 28.54 -41.50
C MET A 1 36.64 27.54 -40.40
N LYS A 2 35.95 27.98 -39.34
CA LYS A 2 35.56 27.13 -38.20
C LYS A 2 34.07 27.37 -37.97
N PHE A 3 33.25 26.46 -38.49
CA PHE A 3 31.80 26.52 -38.44
C PHE A 3 31.36 25.86 -37.12
N ILE A 4 31.02 26.66 -36.12
CA ILE A 4 30.34 26.22 -34.89
C ILE A 4 28.94 26.84 -34.94
N PRO A 5 27.85 26.07 -35.11
CA PRO A 5 26.51 26.62 -34.95
C PRO A 5 26.26 26.92 -33.47
N ARG A 6 26.01 28.21 -33.19
CA ARG A 6 25.50 28.76 -31.94
C ARG A 6 23.99 28.49 -31.83
N GLY A 7 23.53 28.18 -30.62
CA GLY A 7 22.20 28.62 -30.17
C GLY A 7 21.13 27.54 -30.03
N TYR A 8 21.28 26.66 -29.04
CA TYR A 8 20.11 26.14 -28.31
C TYR A 8 19.69 27.24 -27.34
N GLU A 9 18.97 28.25 -27.84
CA GLU A 9 18.30 29.20 -26.97
C GLU A 9 17.09 28.50 -26.38
N PHE A 10 17.22 28.13 -25.10
CA PHE A 10 16.12 27.70 -24.25
C PHE A 10 15.12 28.85 -24.19
N GLU A 11 14.17 28.81 -25.13
CA GLU A 11 12.97 29.62 -25.17
C GLU A 11 12.32 29.56 -23.77
N ARG A 12 12.16 30.75 -23.21
CA ARG A 12 11.86 31.02 -21.80
C ARG A 12 10.80 30.08 -21.24
N ALA A 13 11.09 29.50 -20.07
CA ALA A 13 10.12 28.86 -19.19
C ALA A 13 9.04 29.88 -18.77
N GLY A 14 8.03 30.07 -19.62
CA GLY A 14 6.77 30.73 -19.31
C GLY A 14 5.87 29.86 -18.43
N PRO A 15 4.65 30.32 -18.08
CA PRO A 15 3.82 29.88 -16.94
C PRO A 15 3.17 28.48 -17.06
N VAL A 16 3.85 27.51 -17.68
CA VAL A 16 3.43 26.11 -17.78
C VAL A 16 3.56 25.41 -16.43
N SER A 17 4.58 25.76 -15.64
CA SER A 17 4.81 25.23 -14.28
C SER A 17 3.54 25.30 -13.42
N ASN A 18 2.87 26.46 -13.42
CA ASN A 18 1.68 26.72 -12.59
C ASN A 18 0.43 25.92 -13.01
N LYS A 19 0.35 25.45 -14.27
CA LYS A 19 -0.78 24.62 -14.74
C LYS A 19 -0.55 23.12 -14.56
N VAL A 20 0.70 22.68 -14.48
CA VAL A 20 1.07 21.27 -14.25
C VAL A 20 0.95 20.91 -12.76
N GLN A 21 1.30 21.81 -11.85
CA GLN A 21 1.20 21.61 -10.39
C GLN A 21 -0.16 21.08 -9.88
N PRO A 22 -1.32 21.62 -10.29
CA PRO A 22 -2.62 21.11 -9.81
C PRO A 22 -2.94 19.70 -10.35
N VAL A 23 -2.46 19.35 -11.53
CA VAL A 23 -2.67 18.04 -12.16
C VAL A 23 -1.83 16.95 -11.48
N VAL A 24 -0.55 17.21 -11.20
CA VAL A 24 0.28 16.23 -10.47
C VAL A 24 -0.19 16.05 -9.02
N ALA A 25 -0.72 17.09 -8.38
CA ALA A 25 -1.30 16.99 -7.05
C ALA A 25 -2.59 16.13 -7.04
N ASP A 26 -3.44 16.26 -8.06
CA ASP A 26 -4.67 15.47 -8.19
C ASP A 26 -4.38 13.99 -8.44
N VAL A 27 -3.44 13.67 -9.34
CA VAL A 27 -3.00 12.28 -9.59
C VAL A 27 -2.37 11.65 -8.35
N ALA A 28 -1.54 12.41 -7.61
CA ALA A 28 -0.96 11.95 -6.36
C ALA A 28 -2.03 11.68 -5.28
N GLY A 29 -3.06 12.52 -5.19
CA GLY A 29 -4.19 12.32 -4.28
C GLY A 29 -4.97 11.04 -4.56
N ARG A 30 -5.27 10.76 -5.84
CA ARG A 30 -5.97 9.54 -6.26
C ARG A 30 -5.17 8.26 -5.97
N LEU A 31 -3.86 8.29 -6.22
CA LEU A 31 -2.95 7.19 -5.87
C LEU A 31 -2.97 6.92 -4.36
N LEU A 32 -2.90 7.97 -3.56
CA LEU A 32 -2.87 7.87 -2.10
C LEU A 32 -4.16 7.22 -1.57
N LEU A 33 -5.33 7.60 -2.10
CA LEU A 33 -6.62 6.97 -1.76
C LEU A 33 -6.66 5.48 -2.14
N CYS A 34 -6.12 5.13 -3.31
CA CYS A 34 -6.05 3.74 -3.77
C CYS A 34 -5.16 2.89 -2.85
N VAL A 35 -3.97 3.41 -2.52
CA VAL A 35 -3.02 2.77 -1.61
C VAL A 35 -3.63 2.58 -0.22
N LEU A 36 -4.28 3.60 0.32
CA LEU A 36 -4.97 3.52 1.61
C LEU A 36 -6.09 2.49 1.61
N THR A 37 -6.90 2.46 0.55
CA THR A 37 -8.00 1.48 0.43
C THR A 37 -7.46 0.05 0.41
N LEU A 38 -6.39 -0.18 -0.36
CA LEU A 38 -5.75 -1.50 -0.45
C LEU A 38 -5.10 -1.91 0.88
N LEU A 39 -4.47 -0.96 1.57
CA LEU A 39 -3.90 -1.15 2.92
C LEU A 39 -4.97 -1.52 3.94
N LEU A 40 -6.08 -0.80 3.98
CA LEU A 40 -7.18 -1.06 4.92
C LEU A 40 -7.80 -2.44 4.66
N ASN A 41 -8.07 -2.78 3.40
CA ASN A 41 -8.59 -4.09 3.02
C ASN A 41 -7.67 -5.22 3.50
N THR A 42 -6.37 -5.08 3.21
CA THR A 42 -5.37 -6.10 3.55
C THR A 42 -5.13 -6.17 5.06
N GLY A 43 -5.12 -5.03 5.74
CA GLY A 43 -4.99 -4.95 7.19
C GLY A 43 -6.15 -5.62 7.92
N ALA A 44 -7.38 -5.38 7.48
CA ALA A 44 -8.56 -6.04 8.03
C ALA A 44 -8.51 -7.56 7.82
N TYR A 45 -8.12 -8.01 6.63
CA TYR A 45 -7.93 -9.43 6.33
C TYR A 45 -6.86 -10.08 7.22
N CYS A 46 -5.69 -9.44 7.37
CA CYS A 46 -4.66 -9.90 8.29
C CYS A 46 -5.16 -9.95 9.74
N GLY A 47 -5.93 -8.95 10.17
CA GLY A 47 -6.55 -8.91 11.51
C GLY A 47 -7.47 -10.11 11.77
N GLU A 48 -8.31 -10.47 10.79
CA GLU A 48 -9.17 -11.65 10.89
C GLU A 48 -8.38 -12.95 10.92
N ILE A 49 -7.26 -13.05 10.19
CA ILE A 49 -6.35 -14.20 10.30
C ILE A 49 -5.78 -14.30 11.73
N TRP A 50 -5.28 -13.20 12.30
CA TRP A 50 -4.76 -13.20 13.66
C TRP A 50 -5.83 -13.57 14.69
N ARG A 51 -7.04 -13.02 14.54
CA ARG A 51 -8.19 -13.35 15.39
C ARG A 51 -8.56 -14.83 15.28
N GLY A 52 -8.61 -15.37 14.07
CA GLY A 52 -8.87 -16.78 13.81
C GLY A 52 -7.78 -17.70 14.37
N ALA A 53 -6.51 -17.32 14.22
CA ALA A 53 -5.37 -18.07 14.74
C ALA A 53 -5.38 -18.13 16.27
N ILE A 54 -5.64 -17.01 16.96
CA ILE A 54 -5.75 -17.00 18.43
C ILE A 54 -6.94 -17.84 18.89
N LYS A 55 -8.10 -17.72 18.23
CA LYS A 55 -9.31 -18.49 18.58
C LYS A 55 -9.20 -19.99 18.29
N SER A 56 -8.28 -20.40 17.40
CA SER A 56 -8.04 -21.82 17.10
C SER A 56 -7.26 -22.57 18.18
N ILE A 57 -6.65 -21.84 19.13
CA ILE A 57 -5.90 -22.44 20.23
C ILE A 57 -6.89 -22.97 21.29
N PRO A 58 -6.74 -24.22 21.76
CA PRO A 58 -7.57 -24.75 22.82
C PRO A 58 -7.48 -23.94 24.13
N ASP A 59 -8.63 -23.66 24.74
CA ASP A 59 -8.72 -22.89 26.00
C ASP A 59 -7.95 -23.54 27.17
N GLY A 60 -7.70 -24.86 27.09
CA GLY A 60 -6.92 -25.60 28.08
C GLY A 60 -5.50 -25.06 28.30
N GLN A 61 -4.89 -24.38 27.32
CA GLN A 61 -3.59 -23.71 27.52
C GLN A 61 -3.71 -22.51 28.48
N CYS A 62 -4.84 -21.80 28.43
CA CYS A 62 -5.11 -20.67 29.30
C CYS A 62 -5.50 -21.14 30.71
N GLU A 63 -6.31 -22.20 30.81
CA GLU A 63 -6.69 -22.83 32.07
C GLU A 63 -5.49 -23.47 32.79
N ALA A 64 -4.57 -24.09 32.06
CA ALA A 64 -3.32 -24.63 32.62
C ALA A 64 -2.42 -23.52 33.19
N GLY A 65 -2.30 -22.39 32.50
CA GLY A 65 -1.55 -21.24 32.99
C GLY A 65 -2.17 -20.63 34.24
N GLN A 66 -3.50 -20.51 34.28
CA GLN A 66 -4.23 -20.05 35.48
C GLN A 66 -4.08 -21.02 36.65
N SER A 67 -4.02 -22.33 36.39
CA SER A 67 -3.77 -23.36 37.42
C SER A 67 -2.35 -23.29 38.00
N LEU A 68 -1.41 -22.68 37.27
CA LEU A 68 -0.05 -22.39 37.71
C LEU A 68 0.08 -20.99 38.34
N ASP A 69 -1.04 -20.34 38.66
CA ASP A 69 -1.12 -18.99 39.24
C ASP A 69 -0.45 -17.91 38.37
N LEU A 70 -0.38 -18.14 37.06
CA LEU A 70 0.16 -17.16 36.10
C LEU A 70 -0.89 -16.12 35.71
N TRP A 71 -0.46 -14.87 35.59
CA TRP A 71 -1.30 -13.79 35.08
C TRP A 71 -1.62 -14.01 33.59
N LYS A 72 -2.81 -13.59 33.15
CA LYS A 72 -3.24 -13.61 31.72
C LYS A 72 -2.23 -13.01 30.73
N THR A 73 -1.46 -11.99 31.10
CA THR A 73 -0.49 -11.32 30.22
C THR A 73 0.66 -12.25 29.81
N PRO A 74 1.42 -12.85 30.75
CA PRO A 74 2.46 -13.82 30.41
C PRO A 74 1.93 -15.06 29.70
N ILE A 75 0.71 -15.54 30.02
CA ILE A 75 0.06 -16.63 29.26
C ILE A 75 -0.17 -16.21 27.81
N MET A 76 -0.68 -15.00 27.58
CA MET A 76 -0.95 -14.46 26.25
C MET A 76 0.35 -14.30 25.44
N THR A 77 1.38 -13.66 26.01
CA THR A 77 2.62 -13.32 25.28
C THR A 77 3.57 -14.50 25.10
N SER A 78 3.66 -15.40 26.08
CA SER A 78 4.67 -16.47 26.09
C SER A 78 4.13 -17.79 25.55
N VAL A 79 2.81 -17.99 25.54
CA VAL A 79 2.18 -19.26 25.12
C VAL A 79 1.28 -19.03 23.90
N LEU A 80 0.24 -18.18 24.03
CA LEU A 80 -0.76 -18.01 22.98
C LEU A 80 -0.22 -17.31 21.72
N LEU A 81 0.48 -16.18 21.86
CA LEU A 81 1.05 -15.44 20.72
C LEU A 81 2.02 -16.27 19.86
N PRO A 82 3.03 -16.97 20.42
CA PRO A 82 3.96 -17.76 19.61
C PRO A 82 3.33 -19.01 18.99
N GLN A 83 2.23 -19.52 19.54
CA GLN A 83 1.44 -20.59 18.92
C GLN A 83 0.56 -20.05 17.79
N ALA A 84 -0.15 -18.94 18.05
CA ALA A 84 -0.98 -18.26 17.06
C ALA A 84 -0.15 -17.80 15.86
N SER A 85 1.08 -17.32 16.08
CA SER A 85 1.96 -16.89 14.98
C SER A 85 2.35 -18.05 14.07
N ARG A 86 2.64 -19.25 14.61
CA ARG A 86 2.91 -20.44 13.78
C ARG A 86 1.71 -20.86 12.93
N LEU A 87 0.49 -20.63 13.42
CA LEU A 87 -0.77 -20.90 12.70
C LEU A 87 -1.10 -19.80 11.68
N ALA A 88 -0.81 -18.54 12.01
CA ALA A 88 -1.09 -17.38 11.16
C ALA A 88 -0.09 -17.25 10.00
N LEU A 89 1.20 -17.52 10.23
CA LEU A 89 2.28 -17.38 9.23
C LEU A 89 2.02 -18.11 7.90
N PRO A 90 1.68 -19.42 7.87
CA PRO A 90 1.38 -20.12 6.62
C PRO A 90 0.09 -19.57 5.96
N THR A 91 -0.90 -19.18 6.76
CA THR A 91 -2.18 -18.63 6.30
C THR A 91 -2.03 -17.27 5.63
N ILE A 92 -1.11 -16.42 6.10
CA ILE A 92 -0.73 -15.14 5.46
C ILE A 92 0.05 -15.39 4.15
N GLY A 93 0.66 -16.57 4.00
CA GLY A 93 1.43 -17.00 2.83
C GLY A 93 0.61 -17.03 1.54
N GLY A 94 -0.54 -17.70 1.56
CA GLY A 94 -1.35 -18.00 0.36
C GLY A 94 -2.06 -16.81 -0.31
N PRO A 95 -2.69 -15.87 0.43
CA PRO A 95 -3.58 -14.86 -0.18
C PRO A 95 -2.90 -13.58 -0.71
N LYS A 96 -1.56 -13.47 -0.71
CA LYS A 96 -0.85 -12.28 -1.22
C LYS A 96 -1.15 -11.91 -2.68
N ILE A 97 -1.78 -12.84 -3.41
CA ILE A 97 -2.25 -12.70 -4.79
C ILE A 97 -3.22 -11.52 -4.94
N LEU A 98 -4.08 -11.24 -3.95
CA LEU A 98 -5.04 -10.14 -4.04
C LEU A 98 -4.34 -8.78 -4.01
N LEU A 99 -3.30 -8.65 -3.17
CA LEU A 99 -2.50 -7.44 -3.08
C LEU A 99 -1.74 -7.17 -4.38
N MET A 100 -1.14 -8.22 -4.96
CA MET A 100 -0.40 -8.13 -6.22
C MET A 100 -1.32 -7.76 -7.41
N LYS A 101 -2.56 -8.25 -7.42
CA LYS A 101 -3.57 -7.83 -8.42
C LYS A 101 -4.01 -6.38 -8.22
N GLY A 102 -4.22 -5.97 -6.96
CA GLY A 102 -4.61 -4.60 -6.63
C GLY A 102 -3.55 -3.56 -6.97
N THR A 103 -2.27 -3.83 -6.71
CA THR A 103 -1.17 -2.92 -7.07
C THR A 103 -0.96 -2.83 -8.57
N ALA A 104 -1.13 -3.92 -9.32
CA ALA A 104 -1.08 -3.91 -10.78
C ALA A 104 -2.19 -3.04 -11.40
N LEU A 105 -3.42 -3.16 -10.89
CA LEU A 105 -4.53 -2.31 -11.31
C LEU A 105 -4.30 -0.84 -10.94
N ALA A 106 -3.85 -0.56 -9.71
CA ALA A 106 -3.55 0.80 -9.27
C ALA A 106 -2.48 1.48 -10.13
N SER A 107 -1.40 0.75 -10.46
CA SER A 107 -0.35 1.23 -11.36
C SER A 107 -0.88 1.52 -12.76
N THR A 108 -1.70 0.62 -13.30
CA THR A 108 -2.32 0.78 -14.62
C THR A 108 -3.21 2.03 -14.69
N VAL A 109 -4.08 2.23 -13.70
CA VAL A 109 -4.93 3.43 -13.61
C VAL A 109 -4.08 4.69 -13.51
N THR A 110 -3.03 4.69 -12.69
CA THR A 110 -2.13 5.85 -12.54
C THR A 110 -1.46 6.25 -13.86
N VAL A 111 -1.04 5.26 -14.66
CA VAL A 111 -0.46 5.51 -15.99
C VAL A 111 -1.50 6.13 -16.93
N PHE A 112 -2.74 5.63 -16.95
CA PHE A 112 -3.80 6.23 -17.76
C PHE A 112 -4.12 7.66 -17.35
N GLU A 113 -4.19 7.93 -16.05
CA GLU A 113 -4.43 9.28 -15.51
C GLU A 113 -3.31 10.25 -15.89
N LEU A 114 -2.05 9.81 -15.81
CA LEU A 114 -0.89 10.60 -16.21
C LEU A 114 -0.89 10.93 -17.71
N ILE A 115 -1.24 9.96 -18.55
CA ILE A 115 -1.34 10.16 -20.00
C ILE A 115 -2.49 11.12 -20.33
N GLY A 116 -3.67 10.94 -19.70
CA GLY A 116 -4.81 11.85 -19.85
C GLY A 116 -4.48 13.28 -19.45
N ALA A 117 -3.78 13.45 -18.32
CA ALA A 117 -3.21 14.72 -17.87
C ALA A 117 -2.27 15.35 -18.91
N ALA A 118 -1.37 14.57 -19.51
CA ALA A 118 -0.47 15.06 -20.55
C ALA A 118 -1.23 15.51 -21.81
N HIS A 119 -2.28 14.78 -22.22
CA HIS A 119 -3.13 15.18 -23.34
C HIS A 119 -3.90 16.48 -23.06
N LEU A 120 -4.40 16.67 -21.83
CA LEU A 120 -5.08 17.91 -21.42
C LEU A 120 -4.15 19.12 -21.55
N VAL A 121 -2.90 19.02 -21.08
CA VAL A 121 -1.91 20.11 -21.20
C VAL A 121 -1.60 20.41 -22.65
N ARG A 122 -1.46 19.38 -23.50
CA ARG A 122 -1.23 19.53 -24.94
C ARG A 122 -2.41 20.21 -25.65
N ALA A 123 -3.64 19.85 -25.30
CA ALA A 123 -4.86 20.42 -25.88
C ALA A 123 -5.14 21.86 -25.44
N GLN A 124 -4.57 22.31 -24.31
CA GLN A 124 -4.66 23.72 -23.88
C GLN A 124 -3.62 24.64 -24.54
N THR A 125 -2.61 24.07 -25.20
CA THR A 125 -1.48 24.80 -25.81
C THR A 125 -1.64 24.95 -27.32
N HIS A 126 -2.62 24.26 -27.92
CA HIS A 126 -3.03 24.37 -29.31
C HIS A 126 -4.46 24.91 -29.40
#